data_AF-A0A1V4X8M5-F1
#
_entry.id   AF-A0A1V4X8M5-F1
#
_cell.length_a   1.000
_cell.length_b   1.000
_cell.length_c   1.000
_cell.angle_alpha   90.00
_cell.angle_beta   90.00
_cell.angle_gamma   90.00
#
_symmetry.space_group_name_H-M   'P 1'
#
loop_
_entity.id
_entity.type
_entity.pdbx_description
1 polymer ?
#
loop_
_entity_poly.entity_id
_entity_poly.type
_entity_poly.pdbx_seq_one_letter_code
_entity_poly.pdbx_strand_id
1 'polypeptide(L)' 'MHYHAGSVVEVLAMIGSGAGVSLLPKDVAVISHPGVTLIAIEERLEPIVYTAAWRPNYNRLIIDQLLGQFNLQI' A
#
# COMPACT_ATOMS: atom_id res chain seq x y z
N MET A 1 -17.45 15.42 1.28
CA MET A 1 -17.83 14.15 1.96
C MET A 1 -16.58 13.28 1.93
N HIS A 2 -16.06 12.83 3.07
CA HIS A 2 -14.89 11.95 3.12
C HIS A 2 -15.37 10.51 3.06
N TYR A 3 -15.13 9.83 1.93
CA TYR A 3 -15.46 8.42 1.78
C TYR A 3 -14.29 7.56 2.26
N HIS A 4 -14.57 6.55 3.09
CA HIS A 4 -13.56 5.61 3.56
C HIS A 4 -13.80 4.25 2.92
N ALA A 5 -13.06 3.96 1.85
CA ALA A 5 -13.12 2.68 1.15
C ALA A 5 -12.47 1.56 1.98
N GLY A 6 -12.93 0.33 1.81
CA GLY A 6 -12.38 -0.85 2.47
C GLY A 6 -11.16 -1.45 1.77
N SER A 7 -10.86 -1.01 0.54
CA SER A 7 -9.70 -1.50 -0.22
C SER A 7 -9.24 -0.53 -1.30
N VAL A 8 -7.99 -0.69 -1.78
CA VAL A 8 -7.47 0.07 -2.92
C VAL A 8 -8.29 -0.17 -4.20
N VAL A 9 -8.76 -1.40 -4.43
CA VAL A 9 -9.58 -1.73 -5.62
C VAL A 9 -10.88 -0.92 -5.62
N GLU A 10 -11.53 -0.81 -4.47
CA GLU A 10 -12.73 0.01 -4.31
C GLU A 10 -12.43 1.50 -4.54
N VAL A 11 -11.31 2.01 -4.02
CA VAL A 11 -10.87 3.39 -4.30
C VAL A 11 -10.70 3.61 -5.81
N LEU A 12 -10.04 2.71 -6.52
CA LEU A 12 -9.82 2.81 -7.97
C LEU A 12 -11.14 2.75 -8.76
N ALA A 13 -12.07 1.89 -8.37
CA ALA A 13 -13.40 1.81 -8.98
C ALA A 13 -14.19 3.11 -8.79
N MET A 14 -14.11 3.72 -7.61
CA MET A 14 -14.75 5.00 -7.31
C MET A 14 -14.11 6.16 -8.10
N ILE A 15 -12.79 6.19 -8.25
CA ILE A 15 -12.11 7.19 -9.09
C ILE A 15 -12.50 6.99 -10.56
N GLY A 16 -12.48 5.75 -11.06
CA GLY A 16 -12.82 5.43 -12.44
C GLY A 16 -14.28 5.73 -12.82
N SER A 17 -15.19 5.79 -11.83
CA SER A 17 -16.58 6.24 -12.03
C SER A 17 -16.76 7.75 -11.95
N GLY A 18 -15.69 8.52 -11.68
CA GLY A 18 -15.71 9.97 -11.58
C GLY A 18 -16.10 10.50 -10.19
N ALA A 19 -16.11 9.67 -9.16
CA ALA A 19 -16.54 10.09 -7.81
C ALA A 19 -15.50 10.94 -7.05
N GLY A 20 -14.25 11.02 -7.53
CA GLY A 20 -13.24 11.87 -6.93
C GLY A 20 -11.79 11.52 -7.27
N VAL A 21 -10.88 11.93 -6.39
CA VAL A 21 -9.43 11.68 -6.46
C VAL A 21 -8.92 11.16 -5.11
N SER A 22 -7.78 10.48 -5.09
CA SER A 22 -7.18 9.96 -3.86
C SER A 22 -5.64 9.97 -3.93
N LEU A 23 -5.00 10.11 -2.77
CA LEU A 23 -3.57 9.88 -2.61
C LEU A 23 -3.34 8.39 -2.36
N LEU A 24 -2.45 7.79 -3.15
CA LEU A 24 -2.17 6.36 -3.12
C LEU A 24 -0.67 6.11 -2.88
N PRO A 25 -0.30 5.03 -2.18
CA PRO A 25 1.09 4.56 -2.12
C PRO A 25 1.64 4.36 -3.54
N LYS A 26 2.92 4.68 -3.75
CA LYS A 26 3.58 4.56 -5.07
C LYS A 26 3.45 3.16 -5.67
N ASP A 27 3.45 2.13 -4.84
CA ASP A 27 3.36 0.73 -5.28
C ASP A 27 2.02 0.40 -5.95
N VAL A 28 0.97 1.20 -5.73
CA VAL A 28 -0.32 1.05 -6.42
C VAL A 28 -0.22 1.44 -7.90
N ALA A 29 0.82 2.18 -8.31
CA ALA A 29 1.03 2.61 -9.69
C ALA A 29 1.18 1.46 -10.69
N VAL A 30 1.47 0.24 -10.21
CA VAL A 30 1.54 -0.96 -11.05
C VAL A 30 0.17 -1.50 -11.46
N ILE A 31 -0.89 -1.06 -10.79
CA ILE A 31 -2.27 -1.52 -11.03
C ILE A 31 -2.92 -0.59 -12.06
N SER A 32 -3.11 -1.09 -13.28
CA SER A 32 -3.92 -0.39 -14.28
C SER A 32 -5.40 -0.57 -13.97
N HIS A 33 -6.17 0.52 -14.01
CA HIS A 33 -7.63 0.48 -13.85
C HIS A 33 -8.31 1.37 -14.91
N PRO A 34 -9.35 0.89 -15.61
CA PRO A 34 -10.10 1.69 -16.57
C PRO A 34 -10.61 3.00 -15.95
N GLY A 35 -10.47 4.10 -16.68
CA GLY A 35 -10.94 5.42 -16.25
C GLY A 35 -10.06 6.11 -15.19
N VAL A 36 -8.93 5.51 -14.80
CA VAL A 36 -8.02 6.08 -13.79
C VAL A 36 -6.69 6.47 -14.43
N THR A 37 -6.23 7.70 -14.18
CA THR A 37 -4.88 8.16 -14.51
C THR A 37 -4.11 8.39 -13.23
N LEU A 38 -2.89 7.84 -13.14
CA LEU A 38 -2.02 8.00 -12.00
C LEU A 38 -0.91 9.01 -12.32
N ILE A 39 -0.76 10.01 -11.45
CA ILE A 39 0.23 11.08 -11.61
C ILE A 39 1.21 10.96 -10.44
N ALA A 40 2.51 10.94 -10.75
CA ALA A 40 3.55 10.93 -9.72
C ALA A 40 3.60 12.29 -9.02
N ILE A 41 3.61 12.28 -7.69
CA ILE A 41 3.84 13.47 -6.88
C ILE A 41 5.35 13.59 -6.65
N GLU A 42 5.94 14.69 -7.10
CA GLU A 42 7.38 14.96 -6.95
C GLU A 42 7.73 15.53 -5.56
N GLU A 43 6.72 16.04 -4.84
CA GLU A 43 6.90 16.53 -3.47
C GLU A 43 7.25 15.39 -2.50
N ARG A 44 8.11 15.71 -1.54
CA ARG A 44 8.48 14.78 -0.47
C ARG A 44 7.33 14.70 0.54
N LEU A 45 6.43 13.75 0.32
CA LEU A 45 5.43 13.36 1.32
C LEU A 45 6.09 12.53 2.44
N GLU A 46 5.51 12.58 3.64
CA GLU A 46 5.95 11.69 4.72
C GLU A 46 5.78 10.22 4.29
N PRO A 47 6.79 9.36 4.52
CA PRO A 47 6.73 7.97 4.09
C PRO A 47 5.65 7.22 4.85
N ILE A 48 4.92 6.35 4.14
CA ILE A 48 4.05 5.36 4.77
C ILE A 48 4.95 4.37 5.51
N VAL A 49 4.73 4.24 6.83
CA VAL A 49 5.48 3.31 7.68
C VAL A 49 4.78 1.95 7.67
N TYR A 50 5.54 0.89 7.45
CA TYR A 50 5.06 -0.48 7.45
C TYR A 50 5.54 -1.21 8.70
N THR A 51 4.66 -2.01 9.31
CA THR A 51 4.99 -2.86 10.45
C THR A 51 4.62 -4.30 10.14
N ALA A 52 5.56 -5.22 10.35
CA ALA A 52 5.30 -6.65 10.32
C ALA A 52 4.99 -7.16 11.74
N ALA A 53 4.07 -8.13 11.86
CA ALA A 53 3.72 -8.75 13.13
C ALA A 53 3.64 -10.27 12.99
N TRP A 54 4.11 -10.98 14.01
CA TRP A 54 4.05 -12.44 14.09
C TRP A 54 3.79 -12.88 15.53
N ARG A 55 3.40 -14.15 15.71
CA ARG A 55 3.23 -14.75 17.03
C ARG A 55 4.61 -15.06 17.64
N PRO A 56 4.88 -14.67 18.89
CA PRO A 56 6.12 -15.05 19.58
C PRO A 56 6.31 -16.57 19.60
N ASN A 57 7.55 -17.02 19.39
CA ASN A 57 7.97 -18.44 19.43
C ASN A 57 7.35 -19.37 18.35
N TYR A 58 6.67 -18.82 17.35
CA TYR A 58 6.13 -19.61 16.24
C TYR A 58 7.08 -19.54 15.03
N ASN A 59 7.46 -20.70 14.49
CA ASN A 59 8.18 -20.88 13.22
C ASN A 59 9.33 -19.89 12.95
N ARG A 60 10.42 -19.99 13.73
CA ARG A 60 11.60 -19.10 13.61
C ARG A 60 12.18 -19.05 12.19
N LEU A 61 12.23 -20.19 11.48
CA LEU A 61 12.85 -20.25 10.16
C LEU A 61 12.20 -19.32 9.12
N ILE A 62 10.86 -19.27 9.04
CA ILE A 62 10.19 -18.40 8.06
C ILE A 62 10.34 -16.91 8.43
N ILE A 63 10.40 -16.62 9.74
CA ILE A 63 10.63 -15.26 10.24
C ILE A 63 12.08 -14.85 9.94
N ASP A 64 13.06 -15.70 10.25
CA ASP A 64 14.48 -15.43 10.01
C ASP A 64 14.77 -15.26 8.51
N GLN A 65 14.10 -16.03 7.65
CA GLN A 65 14.16 -15.85 6.19
C GLN A 65 13.61 -14.50 5.77
N LEU A 66 12.45 -14.09 6.29
CA LEU A 66 11.84 -12.80 5.99
C LEU A 66 12.75 -11.65 6.46
N LEU A 67 13.22 -11.71 7.71
CA LEU A 67 14.11 -10.70 8.29
C LEU A 67 15.42 -10.58 7.50
N GLY A 68 16.01 -11.72 7.12
CA GLY A 68 17.21 -11.77 6.30
C GLY A 68 17.01 -11.20 4.90
N GLN A 69 15.83 -11.36 4.30
CA GLN A 69 15.50 -10.75 3.00
C GLN A 69 15.36 -9.22 3.08
N PHE A 70 14.82 -8.69 4.19
CA PHE A 70 14.57 -7.26 4.35
C PHE A 70 15.64 -6.52 5.17
N ASN A 71 16.75 -7.18 5.54
CA ASN A 71 17.76 -6.65 6.48
C ASN A 71 17.14 -6.07 7.77
N LEU A 72 16.05 -6.67 8.24
CA LEU A 72 15.35 -6.24 9.45
C LEU A 72 15.98 -6.94 10.65
N GLN A 73 16.39 -6.18 11.65
CA GLN A 73 16.83 -6.70 12.95
C GLN A 73 15.72 -6.45 13.97
N ILE A 74 15.42 -7.46 14.80
CA ILE A 74 14.52 -7.35 15.94
C ILE A 74 15.36 -7.32 17.20
#